data_AF-A0A3M7RN18-F1
#
_entry.id   AF-A0A3M7RN18-F1
#
_cell.length_a   1.000
_cell.length_b   1.000
_cell.length_c   1.000
_cell.angle_alpha   90.00
_cell.angle_beta   90.00
_cell.angle_gamma   90.00
#
_symmetry.space_group_name_H-M   'P 1'
#
loop_
_entity.id
_entity.type
_entity.pdbx_description
1 polymer ?
#
loop_
_entity_poly.entity_id
_entity_poly.type
_entity_poly.pdbx_seq_one_letter_code
_entity_poly.pdbx_strand_id
1 'polypeptide(L)'
;MKFSPSLYIDQIESSYCIIDQTHFFDFDHGDENARLMHNKQVLSHLIPGDLIELKRKIYSNWAIYIGKSAVVHFENETQPSVDGMNFCGINGATVVIDDYWNVAKEAYAFRNNLWDRVFNPLPIEQILTRAFSKVGTTRFSFFSSNCENFAKYCRYGIDSTDQAFKLIRFGNLITKNLRNILNMS
;
A
#
# COMPACT_ATOMS: atom_id res chain seq x y z
N MET A 1 -30.92 -26.21 -14.08
CA MET A 1 -29.82 -25.22 -13.88
C MET A 1 -30.38 -24.07 -13.08
N LYS A 2 -29.58 -23.49 -12.16
CA LYS A 2 -29.89 -22.38 -11.23
C LYS A 2 -30.28 -22.88 -9.84
N PHE A 3 -29.69 -22.46 -8.72
CA PHE A 3 -28.60 -21.52 -8.39
C PHE A 3 -27.94 -22.14 -7.13
N SER A 4 -26.61 -22.12 -6.99
CA SER A 4 -25.96 -22.57 -5.74
C SER A 4 -25.77 -21.38 -4.80
N PRO A 5 -26.39 -21.35 -3.61
CA PRO A 5 -26.24 -20.26 -2.63
C PRO A 5 -24.82 -20.17 -2.03
N SER A 6 -24.01 -21.23 -2.15
CA SER A 6 -22.68 -21.31 -1.54
C SER A 6 -21.66 -20.35 -2.16
N LEU A 7 -21.75 -20.07 -3.48
CA LEU A 7 -20.85 -19.13 -4.14
C LEU A 7 -21.11 -17.66 -3.76
N TYR A 8 -22.31 -17.37 -3.25
CA TYR A 8 -22.76 -16.02 -2.90
C TYR A 8 -22.34 -15.63 -1.46
N ILE A 9 -22.10 -16.61 -0.59
CA ILE A 9 -21.64 -16.38 0.79
C ILE A 9 -20.12 -16.20 0.84
N ASP A 10 -19.33 -16.92 0.05
CA ASP A 10 -17.88 -16.70 -0.02
C ASP A 10 -17.52 -15.32 -0.61
N GLN A 11 -18.38 -14.76 -1.47
CA GLN A 11 -18.26 -13.38 -1.99
C GLN A 11 -18.68 -12.31 -0.99
N ILE A 12 -19.49 -12.65 0.01
CA ILE A 12 -19.85 -11.78 1.12
C ILE A 12 -18.76 -11.83 2.21
N GLU A 13 -18.05 -12.95 2.40
CA GLU A 13 -16.94 -13.09 3.38
C GLU A 13 -15.61 -12.38 3.00
N SER A 14 -15.56 -11.75 1.82
CA SER A 14 -14.70 -10.57 1.58
C SER A 14 -15.04 -9.37 2.50
N SER A 15 -16.05 -9.50 3.37
CA SER A 15 -16.67 -8.51 4.27
C SER A 15 -15.75 -7.78 5.22
N TYR A 16 -14.45 -8.04 5.22
CA TYR A 16 -13.47 -7.19 5.88
C TYR A 16 -12.30 -6.90 4.92
N CYS A 17 -12.44 -5.85 4.12
CA CYS A 17 -11.35 -4.89 4.00
C CYS A 17 -10.89 -4.59 5.43
N ILE A 18 -9.76 -5.15 5.89
CA ILE A 18 -9.32 -5.11 7.29
C ILE A 18 -8.74 -3.71 7.59
N ILE A 19 -9.45 -2.63 7.85
CA ILE A 19 -10.76 -2.33 8.42
C ILE A 19 -11.15 -1.07 7.64
N ASP A 20 -12.31 -1.04 6.98
CA ASP A 20 -12.85 0.06 6.15
C ASP A 20 -11.97 1.34 6.00
N GLN A 21 -11.41 1.55 4.81
CA GLN A 21 -10.62 2.75 4.49
C GLN A 21 -11.45 4.05 4.44
N THR A 22 -12.79 3.96 4.38
CA THR A 22 -13.68 5.13 4.20
C THR A 22 -13.80 6.00 5.45
N HIS A 23 -13.59 5.41 6.62
CA HIS A 23 -13.63 6.08 7.92
C HIS A 23 -12.24 6.46 8.46
N PHE A 24 -11.17 6.46 7.62
CA PHE A 24 -9.82 6.88 8.06
C PHE A 24 -9.81 8.26 8.76
N PHE A 25 -10.68 9.18 8.33
CA PHE A 25 -10.84 10.50 8.93
C PHE A 25 -11.63 10.51 10.25
N ASP A 26 -12.32 9.41 10.58
CA ASP A 26 -13.06 9.23 11.83
C ASP A 26 -12.22 8.52 12.90
N PHE A 27 -11.05 7.95 12.54
CA PHE A 27 -10.12 7.43 13.52
C PHE A 27 -9.51 8.59 14.31
N ASP A 28 -9.78 8.62 15.62
CA ASP A 28 -9.04 9.47 16.54
C ASP A 28 -7.55 9.10 16.44
N HIS A 29 -6.77 9.99 15.83
CA HIS A 29 -5.33 9.82 15.68
C HIS A 29 -4.59 9.78 17.04
N GLY A 30 -5.29 10.04 18.16
CA GLY A 30 -4.77 9.97 19.52
C GLY A 30 -4.89 8.61 20.23
N ASP A 31 -5.72 7.67 19.76
CA ASP A 31 -5.87 6.37 20.44
C ASP A 31 -4.83 5.34 19.94
N GLU A 32 -3.70 5.31 20.63
CA GLU A 32 -2.61 4.35 20.39
C GLU A 32 -3.07 2.89 20.52
N ASN A 33 -3.98 2.58 21.44
CA ASN A 33 -4.44 1.21 21.68
C ASN A 33 -5.34 0.73 20.53
N ALA A 34 -6.25 1.58 20.05
CA ALA A 34 -7.08 1.28 18.90
C ALA A 34 -6.22 1.03 17.65
N ARG A 35 -5.23 1.90 17.40
CA ARG A 35 -4.27 1.73 16.29
C ARG A 35 -3.47 0.44 16.42
N LEU A 36 -2.94 0.12 17.60
CA LEU A 36 -2.17 -1.09 17.84
C LEU A 36 -3.03 -2.34 17.58
N MET A 37 -4.26 -2.35 18.07
CA MET A 37 -5.21 -3.45 17.87
C MET A 37 -5.56 -3.62 16.39
N HIS A 38 -5.85 -2.53 15.69
CA HIS A 38 -6.08 -2.52 14.24
C HIS A 38 -4.88 -3.10 13.49
N ASN A 39 -3.68 -2.56 13.72
CA ASN A 39 -2.47 -2.99 13.02
C ASN A 39 -2.14 -4.46 13.32
N LYS A 40 -2.46 -4.95 14.52
CA LYS A 40 -2.32 -6.36 14.90
C LYS A 40 -3.28 -7.26 14.12
N GLN A 41 -4.53 -6.84 13.99
CA GLN A 41 -5.53 -7.54 13.16
C GLN A 41 -5.12 -7.55 11.68
N VAL A 42 -4.60 -6.45 11.16
CA VAL A 42 -4.07 -6.43 9.78
C VAL A 42 -2.94 -7.44 9.64
N LEU A 43 -1.93 -7.38 10.51
CA LEU A 43 -0.78 -8.27 10.46
C LEU A 43 -1.15 -9.75 10.51
N SER A 44 -2.15 -10.13 11.32
CA SER A 44 -2.57 -11.54 11.44
C SER A 44 -3.19 -12.13 10.18
N HIS A 45 -3.62 -11.29 9.23
CA HIS A 45 -4.24 -11.72 7.97
C HIS A 45 -3.36 -11.48 6.74
N LEU A 46 -2.18 -10.88 6.91
CA LEU A 46 -1.25 -10.66 5.80
C LEU A 46 -0.63 -11.97 5.35
N ILE A 47 -0.54 -12.15 4.03
CA ILE A 47 0.21 -13.24 3.39
C ILE A 47 1.36 -12.67 2.56
N PRO A 48 2.50 -13.39 2.43
CA PRO A 48 3.63 -12.90 1.64
C PRO A 48 3.21 -12.45 0.23
N GLY A 49 3.68 -11.27 -0.17
CA GLY A 49 3.33 -10.61 -1.42
C GLY A 49 2.17 -9.62 -1.34
N ASP A 50 1.46 -9.54 -0.21
CA ASP A 50 0.46 -8.49 0.02
C ASP A 50 1.08 -7.09 0.06
N LEU A 51 0.38 -6.12 -0.51
CA LEU A 51 0.70 -4.70 -0.39
C LEU A 51 0.13 -4.15 0.91
N ILE A 52 0.95 -3.38 1.62
CA ILE A 52 0.55 -2.67 2.83
C ILE A 52 0.60 -1.17 2.53
N GLU A 53 -0.53 -0.49 2.67
CA GLU A 53 -0.62 0.96 2.67
C GLU A 53 -0.57 1.46 4.12
N LEU A 54 0.39 2.33 4.41
CA LEU A 54 0.57 2.98 5.70
C LEU A 54 0.08 4.42 5.58
N LYS A 55 -1.15 4.68 6.02
CA LYS A 55 -1.75 6.01 5.92
C LYS A 55 -1.22 6.92 7.01
N ARG A 56 -0.56 8.02 6.60
CA ARG A 56 -0.12 9.12 7.47
C ARG A 56 -0.92 10.37 7.12
N LYS A 57 -0.88 11.39 7.98
CA LYS A 57 -1.71 12.61 7.85
C LYS A 57 -1.64 13.30 6.47
N ILE A 58 -0.48 13.27 5.81
CA ILE A 58 -0.22 14.02 4.57
C ILE A 58 0.28 13.16 3.39
N TYR A 59 0.56 11.87 3.61
CA TYR A 59 0.97 10.94 2.56
C TYR A 59 0.75 9.48 2.99
N SER A 60 0.71 8.56 2.02
CA SER A 60 0.74 7.12 2.29
C SER A 60 2.10 6.54 1.91
N ASN A 61 2.65 5.69 2.77
CA ASN A 61 3.78 4.83 2.42
C ASN A 61 3.27 3.47 1.96
N TRP A 62 4.09 2.78 1.18
CA TRP A 62 3.78 1.45 0.69
C TRP A 62 4.89 0.47 1.05
N ALA A 63 4.49 -0.72 1.45
CA ALA A 63 5.40 -1.83 1.75
C ALA A 63 4.88 -3.14 1.16
N ILE A 64 5.79 -4.09 0.94
CA ILE A 64 5.47 -5.48 0.56
C ILE A 64 5.66 -6.36 1.79
N TYR A 65 4.63 -7.10 2.20
CA TYR A 65 4.79 -8.10 3.26
C TYR A 65 5.59 -9.30 2.74
N ILE A 66 6.63 -9.70 3.47
CA ILE A 66 7.49 -10.84 3.10
C ILE A 66 7.37 -12.02 4.08
N GLY A 67 6.50 -11.91 5.09
CA GLY A 67 6.27 -12.95 6.10
C GLY A 67 6.96 -12.66 7.43
N LYS A 68 6.52 -13.33 8.49
CA LYS A 68 7.10 -13.26 9.85
C LYS A 68 7.27 -11.83 10.37
N SER A 69 6.23 -11.00 10.20
CA SER A 69 6.26 -9.58 10.60
C SER A 69 7.31 -8.72 9.88
N ALA A 70 7.92 -9.20 8.79
CA ALA A 70 8.88 -8.43 8.02
C ALA A 70 8.27 -7.87 6.73
N VAL A 71 8.74 -6.69 6.32
CA VAL A 71 8.30 -5.98 5.12
C VAL A 71 9.49 -5.43 4.33
N VAL A 72 9.29 -5.23 3.03
CA VAL A 72 10.21 -4.46 2.17
C VAL A 72 9.54 -3.14 1.81
N HIS A 73 10.21 -2.01 2.07
CA HIS A 73 9.66 -0.67 1.80
C HIS A 73 10.75 0.32 1.42
N PHE A 74 10.38 1.49 0.94
CA PHE A 74 11.32 2.60 0.79
C PHE A 74 11.42 3.38 2.10
N GLU A 75 12.64 3.61 2.55
CA GLU A 75 12.98 4.53 3.65
C GLU A 75 13.61 5.80 3.09
N ASN A 76 13.22 6.96 3.60
CA ASN A 76 13.87 8.23 3.26
C ASN A 76 15.24 8.31 3.94
N GLU A 77 16.27 8.68 3.18
CA GLU A 77 17.53 9.13 3.77
C GLU A 77 17.26 10.47 4.48
N THR A 78 17.23 10.44 5.81
CA THR A 78 17.05 11.64 6.62
C THR A 78 18.33 12.48 6.58
N GLN A 79 18.31 13.60 5.85
CA GLN A 79 19.19 14.71 6.23
C GLN A 79 18.66 15.36 7.52
N PRO A 80 19.53 15.89 8.39
CA PRO A 80 19.11 16.52 9.64
C PRO A 80 18.12 17.65 9.32
N SER A 81 16.90 17.51 9.83
CA SER A 81 15.81 18.45 9.66
C SER A 81 16.18 19.78 10.32
N VAL A 82 16.42 20.82 9.52
CA VAL A 82 16.31 22.20 9.98
C VAL A 82 14.81 22.53 9.92
N ASP A 83 14.22 22.92 11.05
CA ASP A 83 12.82 23.39 11.21
C ASP A 83 11.67 22.37 11.31
N GLY A 84 11.92 21.09 11.58
CA GLY A 84 10.86 20.15 12.02
C GLY A 84 9.76 19.84 11.00
N MET A 85 9.84 20.39 9.79
CA MET A 85 9.03 20.02 8.64
C MET A 85 9.84 19.10 7.73
N ASN A 86 9.65 17.79 7.86
CA ASN A 86 10.12 16.84 6.85
C ASN A 86 9.26 17.01 5.58
N PHE A 87 9.58 18.03 4.78
CA PHE A 87 9.04 18.13 3.43
C PHE A 87 9.40 16.86 2.66
N CYS A 88 8.44 16.28 1.93
CA CYS A 88 8.69 15.30 0.87
C CYS A 88 9.46 15.98 -0.27
N GLY A 89 10.68 16.45 0.01
CA GLY A 89 11.61 17.00 -0.95
C GLY A 89 12.33 15.89 -1.72
N ILE A 90 13.12 16.29 -2.71
CA ILE A 90 13.97 15.41 -3.51
C ILE A 90 15.07 14.83 -2.61
N ASN A 91 14.73 13.80 -1.83
CA ASN A 91 15.65 13.07 -0.99
C ASN A 91 15.88 11.67 -1.58
N GLY A 92 17.05 11.09 -1.33
CA GLY A 92 17.30 9.69 -1.66
C GLY A 92 16.34 8.81 -0.87
N ALA A 93 15.65 7.91 -1.56
CA ALA A 93 14.82 6.87 -0.94
C ALA A 93 15.46 5.52 -1.21
N THR A 94 15.78 4.78 -0.15
CA THR A 94 16.47 3.49 -0.22
C THR A 94 15.49 2.37 0.11
N VAL A 95 15.47 1.30 -0.68
CA VAL A 95 14.63 0.13 -0.37
C VAL A 95 15.30 -0.68 0.74
N VAL A 96 14.60 -0.92 1.83
CA VAL A 96 15.10 -1.64 3.02
C VAL A 96 14.14 -2.76 3.43
N ILE A 97 14.65 -3.70 4.24
CA ILE A 97 13.86 -4.70 4.93
C ILE A 97 13.72 -4.23 6.38
N ASP A 98 12.49 -4.18 6.89
CA ASP A 98 12.20 -3.76 8.26
C ASP A 98 11.11 -4.63 8.91
N ASP A 99 11.04 -4.54 10.24
CA ASP A 99 9.90 -5.05 10.99
C ASP A 99 8.65 -4.19 10.74
N TYR A 100 7.51 -4.85 10.52
CA TYR A 100 6.22 -4.25 10.27
C TYR A 100 5.85 -3.15 11.28
N TRP A 101 6.13 -3.37 12.57
CA TRP A 101 5.83 -2.42 13.62
C TRP A 101 6.73 -1.17 13.56
N ASN A 102 8.00 -1.35 13.18
CA ASN A 102 8.94 -0.25 12.98
C ASN A 102 8.55 0.63 11.79
N VAL A 103 7.96 0.06 10.74
CA VAL A 103 7.49 0.86 9.60
C VAL A 103 6.14 1.52 9.91
N ALA A 104 5.24 0.81 10.59
CA ALA A 104 3.93 1.31 10.95
C ALA A 104 4.01 2.51 11.91
N LYS A 105 4.73 2.39 13.03
CA LYS A 105 4.81 3.43 14.08
C LYS A 105 3.42 4.00 14.39
N GLU A 106 3.21 5.28 14.08
CA GLU A 106 1.98 6.01 14.32
C GLU A 106 0.94 5.91 13.19
N ALA A 107 1.26 5.20 12.11
CA ALA A 107 0.37 5.02 10.97
C ALA A 107 -0.58 3.84 11.17
N TYR A 108 -1.80 3.98 10.65
CA TYR A 108 -2.68 2.84 10.43
C TYR A 108 -2.22 2.11 9.16
N ALA A 109 -2.04 0.80 9.27
CA ALA A 109 -1.72 -0.08 8.17
C ALA A 109 -2.98 -0.65 7.56
N PHE A 110 -2.98 -0.84 6.24
CA PHE A 110 -4.08 -1.47 5.53
C PHE A 110 -3.51 -2.43 4.49
N ARG A 111 -4.03 -3.65 4.45
CA ARG A 111 -3.81 -4.54 3.31
C ARG A 111 -4.51 -3.94 2.09
N ASN A 112 -3.76 -3.55 1.07
CA ASN A 112 -4.29 -2.81 -0.08
C ASN A 112 -3.83 -3.40 -1.42
N ASN A 113 -4.44 -4.52 -1.80
CA ASN A 113 -4.26 -5.12 -3.13
C ASN A 113 -5.33 -4.63 -4.13
N LEU A 114 -5.80 -3.37 -4.02
CA LEU A 114 -6.94 -2.89 -4.83
C LEU A 114 -6.72 -3.02 -6.35
N TRP A 115 -5.46 -2.96 -6.80
CA TRP A 115 -5.11 -3.10 -8.21
C TRP A 115 -5.21 -4.53 -8.76
N ASP A 116 -5.43 -5.56 -7.92
CA ASP A 116 -5.76 -6.93 -8.38
C ASP A 116 -7.04 -6.95 -9.24
N ARG A 117 -7.89 -5.93 -9.11
CA ARG A 117 -9.11 -5.75 -9.93
C ARG A 117 -8.80 -5.36 -11.38
N VAL A 118 -7.58 -4.91 -11.65
CA VAL A 118 -7.16 -4.36 -12.96
C VAL A 118 -5.97 -5.12 -13.52
N PHE A 119 -5.07 -5.61 -12.66
CA PHE A 119 -3.87 -6.34 -13.03
C PHE A 119 -3.82 -7.69 -12.34
N ASN A 120 -3.39 -8.72 -13.07
CA ASN A 120 -3.14 -10.02 -12.47
C ASN A 120 -1.87 -9.94 -11.60
N PRO A 121 -1.93 -10.31 -10.30
CA PRO A 121 -0.74 -10.40 -9.48
C PRO A 121 0.19 -11.50 -9.99
N LEU A 122 1.49 -11.28 -9.87
CA LEU A 122 2.51 -12.28 -10.16
C LEU A 122 2.46 -13.42 -9.12
N PRO A 123 3.02 -14.61 -9.43
CA PRO A 123 3.26 -15.64 -8.43
C PRO A 123 4.08 -15.08 -7.25
N ILE A 124 3.74 -15.50 -6.02
CA ILE A 124 4.34 -14.98 -4.78
C ILE A 124 5.87 -15.00 -4.85
N GLU A 125 6.47 -16.09 -5.36
CA GLU A 125 7.91 -16.22 -5.52
C GLU A 125 8.50 -15.06 -6.35
N GLN A 126 7.86 -14.70 -7.46
CA GLN A 126 8.32 -13.59 -8.29
C GLN A 126 8.14 -12.23 -7.60
N ILE A 127 7.05 -12.05 -6.86
CA ILE A 127 6.83 -10.81 -6.08
C ILE A 127 7.98 -10.62 -5.09
N LEU A 128 8.32 -11.68 -4.33
CA LEU A 128 9.38 -11.65 -3.34
C LEU A 128 10.75 -11.47 -4.00
N THR A 129 11.06 -12.19 -5.09
CA THR A 129 12.30 -12.01 -5.84
C THR A 129 12.46 -10.56 -6.30
N ARG A 130 11.40 -9.93 -6.83
CA ARG A 130 11.42 -8.53 -7.25
C ARG A 130 11.65 -7.58 -6.08
N ALA A 131 10.96 -7.78 -4.96
CA ALA A 131 11.14 -6.97 -3.75
C ALA A 131 12.60 -7.05 -3.25
N PHE A 132 13.14 -8.26 -3.07
CA PHE A 132 14.50 -8.46 -2.60
C PHE A 132 15.55 -7.89 -3.56
N SER A 133 15.35 -8.01 -4.88
CA SER A 133 16.29 -7.49 -5.90
C SER A 133 16.46 -5.97 -5.88
N LYS A 134 15.59 -5.23 -5.19
CA LYS A 134 15.68 -3.78 -5.04
C LYS A 134 16.24 -3.35 -3.70
N VAL A 135 16.39 -4.23 -2.72
CA VAL A 135 16.94 -3.88 -1.41
C VAL A 135 18.34 -3.27 -1.57
N GLY A 136 18.58 -2.14 -0.90
CA GLY A 136 19.80 -1.35 -1.02
C GLY A 136 19.85 -0.39 -2.23
N THR A 137 18.82 -0.37 -3.09
CA THR A 137 18.76 0.59 -4.21
C THR A 137 18.18 1.92 -3.75
N THR A 138 18.89 3.01 -4.06
CA THR A 138 18.48 4.38 -3.75
C THR A 138 17.93 5.08 -4.99
N ARG A 139 16.83 5.82 -4.85
CA ARG A 139 16.27 6.67 -5.92
C ARG A 139 16.01 8.09 -5.43
N PHE A 140 16.40 9.06 -6.26
CA PHE A 140 16.19 10.49 -6.02
C PHE A 140 14.93 10.97 -6.75
N SER A 141 13.79 11.01 -6.07
CA SER A 141 12.52 11.56 -6.59
C SER A 141 11.48 11.62 -5.48
N PHE A 142 10.27 12.12 -5.78
CA PHE A 142 9.19 12.23 -4.80
C PHE A 142 8.86 10.86 -4.18
N PHE A 143 9.04 10.77 -2.87
CA PHE A 143 9.05 9.51 -2.11
C PHE A 143 7.75 8.70 -2.23
N SER A 144 6.58 9.33 -2.12
CA SER A 144 5.30 8.61 -2.18
C SER A 144 5.03 8.01 -3.57
N SER A 145 5.40 8.72 -4.64
CA SER A 145 5.34 8.21 -6.01
C SER A 145 6.26 7.00 -6.19
N ASN A 146 7.47 7.03 -5.61
CA ASN A 146 8.40 5.90 -5.67
C ASN A 146 7.87 4.68 -4.94
N CYS A 147 7.31 4.86 -3.74
CA CYS A 147 6.72 3.80 -2.93
C CYS A 147 5.61 3.07 -3.66
N GLU A 148 4.65 3.80 -4.22
CA GLU A 148 3.53 3.22 -4.97
C GLU A 148 4.02 2.49 -6.24
N ASN A 149 4.96 3.10 -6.97
CA ASN A 149 5.51 2.50 -8.19
C ASN A 149 6.28 1.21 -7.89
N PHE A 150 7.04 1.18 -6.78
CA PHE A 150 7.74 -0.03 -6.33
C PHE A 150 6.77 -1.12 -5.93
N ALA A 151 5.70 -0.79 -5.19
CA ALA A 151 4.67 -1.76 -4.84
C ALA A 151 4.05 -2.41 -6.09
N LYS A 152 3.74 -1.60 -7.11
CA LYS A 152 3.21 -2.09 -8.40
C LYS A 152 4.22 -2.91 -9.19
N TYR A 153 5.47 -2.47 -9.23
CA TYR A 153 6.56 -3.20 -9.88
C TYR A 153 6.73 -4.59 -9.27
N CYS A 154 6.68 -4.71 -7.94
CA CYS A 154 6.82 -5.98 -7.24
C CYS A 154 5.63 -6.90 -7.51
N ARG A 155 4.40 -6.42 -7.29
CA ARG A 155 3.21 -7.28 -7.34
C ARG A 155 2.72 -7.60 -8.74
N TYR A 156 2.83 -6.67 -9.68
CA TYR A 156 2.23 -6.79 -11.02
C TYR A 156 3.26 -6.77 -12.15
N GLY A 157 4.56 -6.60 -11.85
CA GLY A 157 5.60 -6.54 -12.86
C GLY A 157 5.60 -5.27 -13.72
N ILE A 158 4.92 -4.19 -13.27
CA ILE A 158 4.76 -2.96 -14.05
C ILE A 158 5.98 -2.04 -13.82
N ASP A 159 6.79 -1.82 -14.86
CA ASP A 159 7.98 -0.99 -14.79
C ASP A 159 7.68 0.50 -14.87
N SER A 160 8.36 1.30 -14.04
CA SER A 160 8.16 2.76 -13.88
C SER A 160 8.28 3.58 -15.18
N THR A 161 8.89 3.01 -16.21
CA THR A 161 9.14 3.64 -17.52
C THR A 161 8.08 3.33 -18.56
N ASP A 162 7.18 2.36 -18.30
CA ASP A 162 6.25 1.88 -19.33
C ASP A 162 5.04 2.79 -19.54
N GLN A 163 4.53 2.79 -20.78
CA GLN A 163 3.26 3.41 -21.17
C GLN A 163 2.08 2.96 -20.27
N ALA A 164 2.23 1.83 -19.57
CA ALA A 164 1.34 1.36 -18.52
C ALA A 164 1.09 2.40 -17.40
N PHE A 165 2.10 3.19 -16.99
CA PHE A 165 1.91 4.25 -15.99
C PHE A 165 1.03 5.39 -16.49
N LYS A 166 1.10 5.72 -17.79
CA LYS A 166 0.17 6.67 -18.42
C LYS A 166 -1.24 6.10 -18.42
N LEU A 167 -1.43 4.86 -18.87
CA LEU A 167 -2.74 4.19 -18.90
C LEU A 167 -3.39 4.08 -17.51
N ILE A 168 -2.63 3.74 -16.46
CA ILE A 168 -3.12 3.70 -15.06
C ILE A 168 -3.56 5.08 -14.60
N ARG A 169 -2.75 6.12 -14.85
CA ARG A 169 -3.08 7.50 -14.44
C ARG A 169 -4.34 7.99 -15.16
N PHE A 170 -4.49 7.69 -16.44
CA PHE A 170 -5.70 7.98 -17.20
C PHE A 170 -6.92 7.21 -16.66
N GLY A 171 -6.81 5.91 -16.41
CA GLY A 171 -7.89 5.10 -15.84
C GLY A 171 -8.35 5.59 -14.46
N ASN A 172 -7.42 5.98 -13.59
CA ASN A 172 -7.71 6.53 -12.27
C ASN A 172 -8.38 7.91 -12.33
N LEU A 173 -7.98 8.76 -13.28
CA LEU A 173 -8.64 10.06 -13.50
C LEU A 173 -10.09 9.88 -13.97
N ILE A 174 -10.33 8.93 -14.88
CA ILE A 174 -11.69 8.62 -15.35
C ILE A 174 -12.54 8.08 -14.20
N THR A 175 -12.06 7.10 -13.43
CA THR A 175 -12.82 6.54 -12.31
C THR A 175 -13.09 7.56 -11.20
N LYS A 176 -12.12 8.44 -10.89
CA LYS A 176 -12.33 9.51 -9.90
C LYS A 176 -13.35 10.55 -10.38
N ASN A 177 -13.29 10.95 -11.65
CA ASN A 177 -14.29 11.85 -12.23
C ASN A 177 -15.69 11.20 -12.27
N LEU A 178 -15.80 9.93 -12.63
CA LEU A 178 -17.07 9.21 -12.62
C LEU A 178 -17.67 9.12 -11.22
N ARG A 179 -16.87 8.82 -10.18
CA ARG A 179 -17.34 8.82 -8.79
C ARG A 179 -17.81 10.20 -8.33
N ASN A 180 -17.11 11.27 -8.72
CA ASN A 180 -17.53 12.64 -8.38
C ASN A 180 -18.85 13.01 -9.05
N ILE A 181 -19.07 12.59 -10.30
CA ILE A 181 -20.33 12.84 -11.02
C ILE A 181 -21.49 12.09 -10.38
N LEU A 182 -21.28 10.82 -9.97
CA LEU A 182 -22.30 9.99 -9.34
C LEU A 182 -22.64 10.40 -7.90
N ASN A 183 -21.75 11.14 -7.21
CA ASN A 183 -21.98 11.65 -5.86
C ASN A 183 -22.55 13.09 -5.83
N MET A 184 -22.79 13.69 -7.00
CA MET A 184 -23.40 15.02 -7.16
C MET A 184 -24.86 14.96 -7.66
N SER A 185 -25.44 13.76 -7.78
CA SER A 185 -26.83 13.51 -8.21
C SER A 185 -27.72 13.07 -7.06
#